data_AF-A0AAU1KKG9-F1
#
_entry.id   AF-A0AAU1KKG9-F1
#
_cell.length_a   1.000
_cell.length_b   1.000
_cell.length_c   1.000
_cell.angle_alpha   90.00
_cell.angle_beta   90.00
_cell.angle_gamma   90.00
#
_symmetry.space_group_name_H-M   'P 1'
#
loop_
_entity.id
_entity.type
_entity.pdbx_description
1 polymer ?
#
loop_
_entity_poly.entity_id
_entity_poly.type
_entity_poly.pdbx_seq_one_letter_code
_entity_poly.pdbx_strand_id
1 'polypeptide(L)'
;MPAWRMLERLRAVEWDMRWDLAFERGGSRQVLMWEYLRRAAVWAKACGAEGAWPFYDVTAYLDPEFELPPAQAAELEELQRTVYWEDLRKTCAGAVRLAGLGERNPDAVAGLPDLYEPLVLFYERGGSFSRDCSGVFLDLVGVMCRPGKPAGYLGSRPVGVLDDAVLDALEGEGRITYHQAEGGEGPLFRSRVLGDGRADEVLGRDLCWEPADLPAGAAGLAAIGHLEAARRIGSAL
;
A
#
# COMPACT_ATOMS: atom_id res chain seq x y z
N MET A 1 -10.02 13.65 3.95
CA MET A 1 -10.21 13.95 2.52
C MET A 1 -11.71 13.95 2.22
N PRO A 2 -12.25 14.87 1.40
CA PRO A 2 -13.65 14.87 0.97
C PRO A 2 -14.07 13.63 0.17
N ALA A 3 -15.34 13.20 0.26
CA ALA A 3 -15.84 12.06 -0.50
C ALA A 3 -15.75 12.27 -2.02
N TRP A 4 -15.99 13.50 -2.49
CA TRP A 4 -15.91 13.83 -3.91
C TRP A 4 -14.49 13.72 -4.45
N ARG A 5 -13.51 14.23 -3.69
CA ARG A 5 -12.09 14.10 -4.04
C ARG A 5 -11.64 12.64 -4.06
N MET A 6 -12.18 11.80 -3.15
CA MET A 6 -11.91 10.36 -3.16
C MET A 6 -12.47 9.69 -4.43
N LEU A 7 -13.69 10.03 -4.84
CA LEU A 7 -14.28 9.55 -6.09
C LEU A 7 -13.45 9.96 -7.32
N GLU A 8 -12.99 11.21 -7.37
CA GLU A 8 -12.14 11.71 -8.46
C GLU A 8 -10.84 10.91 -8.58
N ARG A 9 -10.16 10.66 -7.46
CA ARG A 9 -8.94 9.83 -7.42
C ARG A 9 -9.20 8.42 -7.93
N LEU A 10 -10.22 7.74 -7.40
CA LEU A 10 -10.53 6.35 -7.77
C LEU A 10 -10.97 6.21 -9.23
N ARG A 11 -11.55 7.25 -9.83
CA ARG A 11 -11.89 7.28 -11.26
C ARG A 11 -10.69 7.49 -12.16
N ALA A 12 -9.67 8.19 -11.69
CA ALA A 12 -8.44 8.39 -12.43
C ALA A 12 -7.57 7.12 -12.48
N VAL A 13 -7.89 6.11 -11.67
CA VAL A 13 -7.20 4.81 -11.70
C VAL A 13 -7.48 4.08 -13.02
N GLU A 14 -6.42 3.66 -13.68
CA GLU A 14 -6.47 2.73 -14.82
C GLU A 14 -6.71 1.30 -14.30
N TRP A 15 -7.98 0.87 -14.31
CA TRP A 15 -8.39 -0.45 -13.83
C TRP A 15 -8.12 -1.58 -14.84
N ASP A 16 -7.86 -1.23 -16.10
CA ASP A 16 -7.60 -2.13 -17.22
C ASP A 16 -6.12 -2.53 -17.29
N MET A 17 -5.69 -3.34 -16.31
CA MET A 17 -4.62 -4.32 -16.55
C MET A 17 -3.29 -3.75 -17.11
N ARG A 18 -2.82 -2.60 -16.59
CA ARG A 18 -1.44 -2.11 -16.77
C ARG A 18 -0.43 -2.96 -16.00
N TRP A 19 -0.29 -4.21 -16.43
CA TRP A 19 0.59 -5.21 -15.79
C TRP A 19 2.06 -4.78 -15.81
N ASP A 20 2.47 -4.03 -16.84
CA ASP A 20 3.78 -3.38 -16.97
C ASP A 20 4.05 -2.45 -15.79
N LEU A 21 3.16 -1.48 -15.58
CA LEU A 21 3.28 -0.49 -14.52
C LEU A 21 3.20 -1.15 -13.14
N ALA A 22 2.28 -2.08 -12.95
CA ALA A 22 2.13 -2.78 -11.68
C ALA A 22 3.37 -3.62 -11.32
N PHE A 23 4.04 -4.20 -12.32
CA PHE A 23 5.27 -4.96 -12.13
C PHE A 23 6.45 -4.04 -11.76
N GLU A 24 6.64 -2.94 -12.49
CA GLU A 24 7.68 -1.93 -12.19
C GLU A 24 7.51 -1.31 -10.80
N ARG A 25 6.26 -1.16 -10.36
CA ARG A 25 5.89 -0.61 -9.04
C ARG A 25 5.68 -1.67 -7.96
N GLY A 26 6.15 -2.90 -8.17
CA GLY A 26 5.91 -4.01 -7.25
C GLY A 26 6.38 -3.75 -5.80
N GLY A 27 7.51 -3.06 -5.64
CA GLY A 27 8.08 -2.71 -4.33
C GLY A 27 7.19 -1.76 -3.53
N SER A 28 6.77 -0.63 -4.12
CA SER A 28 5.87 0.32 -3.47
C SER A 28 4.49 -0.28 -3.22
N ARG A 29 3.95 -1.03 -4.19
CA ARG A 29 2.67 -1.75 -4.06
C ARG A 29 2.66 -2.75 -2.90
N GLN A 30 3.73 -3.50 -2.70
CA GLN A 30 3.85 -4.44 -1.57
C GLN A 30 3.79 -3.70 -0.22
N VAL A 31 4.50 -2.57 -0.12
CA VAL A 31 4.56 -1.74 1.09
C VAL A 31 3.19 -1.11 1.38
N LEU A 32 2.52 -0.59 0.35
CA LEU A 32 1.20 0.03 0.45
C LEU A 32 0.13 -0.98 0.87
N MET A 33 0.10 -2.17 0.26
CA MET A 33 -0.83 -3.23 0.68
C MET A 33 -0.59 -3.62 2.14
N TRP A 34 0.66 -3.77 2.57
CA TRP A 34 0.97 -4.09 3.96
C TRP A 34 0.52 -2.98 4.93
N GLU A 35 0.75 -1.72 4.58
CA GLU A 35 0.32 -0.59 5.41
C GLU A 35 -1.20 -0.48 5.47
N TYR A 36 -1.92 -0.76 4.38
CA TYR A 36 -3.38 -0.91 4.40
C TYR A 36 -3.80 -2.01 5.38
N LEU A 37 -3.24 -3.22 5.27
CA LEU A 37 -3.56 -4.34 6.16
C LEU A 37 -3.30 -3.99 7.63
N ARG A 38 -2.24 -3.22 7.89
CA ARG A 38 -1.93 -2.71 9.22
C ARG A 38 -2.99 -1.74 9.74
N ARG A 39 -3.35 -0.73 8.95
CA ARG A 39 -4.37 0.26 9.32
C ARG A 39 -5.73 -0.39 9.48
N ALA A 40 -6.09 -1.31 8.59
CA ALA A 40 -7.30 -2.12 8.68
C ALA A 40 -7.35 -2.93 9.98
N ALA A 41 -6.22 -3.46 10.47
CA ALA A 41 -6.21 -4.17 11.75
C ALA A 41 -6.45 -3.22 12.93
N VAL A 42 -5.89 -2.01 12.90
CA VAL A 42 -6.14 -0.97 13.91
C VAL A 42 -7.61 -0.58 13.93
N TRP A 43 -8.18 -0.31 12.74
CA TRP A 43 -9.60 0.00 12.59
C TRP A 43 -10.49 -1.13 13.07
N ALA A 44 -10.20 -2.37 12.67
CA ALA A 44 -11.01 -3.52 13.03
C ALA A 44 -11.05 -3.71 14.55
N LYS A 45 -9.93 -3.51 15.25
CA LYS A 45 -9.91 -3.51 16.71
C LYS A 45 -10.68 -2.33 17.31
N ALA A 46 -10.59 -1.14 16.73
CA ALA A 46 -11.25 0.06 17.25
C ALA A 46 -12.78 -0.04 17.17
N CYS A 47 -13.32 -0.67 16.13
CA CYS A 47 -14.77 -0.82 15.91
C CYS A 47 -15.33 -2.22 16.20
N GLY A 48 -14.52 -3.16 16.73
CA GLY A 48 -14.95 -4.53 17.02
C GLY A 48 -15.27 -5.38 15.78
N ALA A 49 -14.61 -5.10 14.66
CA ALA A 49 -14.81 -5.72 13.35
C ALA A 49 -13.72 -6.74 12.98
N GLU A 50 -13.00 -7.32 13.93
CA GLU A 50 -11.85 -8.22 13.66
C GLU A 50 -12.22 -9.45 12.80
N GLY A 51 -13.47 -9.91 12.88
CA GLY A 51 -13.98 -11.00 12.05
C GLY A 51 -14.18 -10.67 10.57
N ALA A 52 -14.27 -9.38 10.23
CA ALA A 52 -14.46 -8.90 8.86
C ALA A 52 -13.16 -8.44 8.16
N TRP A 53 -12.05 -8.42 8.90
CA TRP A 53 -10.74 -8.08 8.36
C TRP A 53 -10.30 -9.09 7.26
N PRO A 54 -9.63 -8.68 6.17
CA PRO A 54 -9.03 -7.35 5.93
C PRO A 54 -9.85 -6.41 5.05
N PHE A 55 -10.86 -6.89 4.32
CA PHE A 55 -11.62 -6.08 3.36
C PHE A 55 -13.07 -5.98 3.80
N TYR A 56 -13.40 -4.86 4.42
CA TYR A 56 -14.72 -4.57 4.93
C TYR A 56 -15.01 -3.08 4.81
N ASP A 57 -16.30 -2.73 4.84
CA ASP A 57 -16.74 -1.35 4.97
C ASP A 57 -16.79 -0.99 6.45
N VAL A 58 -15.86 -0.16 6.89
CA VAL A 58 -15.78 0.25 8.29
C VAL A 58 -16.95 1.15 8.70
N THR A 59 -17.60 1.84 7.76
CA THR A 59 -18.72 2.74 8.07
C THR A 59 -19.90 1.97 8.65
N ALA A 60 -20.14 0.74 8.21
CA ALA A 60 -21.18 -0.14 8.74
C ALA A 60 -21.01 -0.47 10.25
N TYR A 61 -19.81 -0.27 10.81
CA TYR A 61 -19.52 -0.50 12.23
C TYR A 61 -19.50 0.80 13.05
N LEU A 62 -19.30 1.95 12.40
CA LEU A 62 -19.26 3.26 13.06
C LEU A 62 -20.66 3.90 13.10
N ASP A 63 -21.36 3.82 11.98
CA ASP A 63 -22.69 4.38 11.78
C ASP A 63 -23.44 3.52 10.74
N PRO A 64 -24.18 2.49 11.18
CA PRO A 64 -24.91 1.59 10.29
C PRO A 64 -25.99 2.29 9.44
N GLU A 65 -26.46 3.46 9.87
CA GLU A 65 -27.46 4.27 9.17
C GLU A 65 -26.81 5.28 8.21
N PHE A 66 -25.49 5.31 8.13
CA PHE A 66 -24.79 6.22 7.25
C PHE A 66 -25.06 5.91 5.77
N GLU A 67 -25.63 6.91 5.10
CA GLU A 67 -25.81 6.93 3.65
C GLU A 67 -25.07 8.10 3.01
N LEU A 68 -24.43 7.84 1.87
CA LEU A 68 -23.87 8.90 1.03
C LEU A 68 -25.00 9.78 0.46
N PRO A 69 -24.76 11.08 0.20
CA PRO A 69 -25.73 11.91 -0.48
C PRO A 69 -26.05 11.31 -1.87
N PRO A 70 -27.29 11.43 -2.38
CA PRO A 70 -27.72 10.71 -3.59
C PRO A 70 -26.80 10.89 -4.80
N ALA A 71 -26.25 12.09 -5.01
CA ALA A 71 -25.31 12.35 -6.09
C ALA A 71 -24.02 11.53 -5.93
N GLN A 72 -23.41 11.50 -4.73
CA GLN A 72 -22.19 10.74 -4.49
C GLN A 72 -22.43 9.22 -4.55
N ALA A 73 -23.61 8.78 -4.11
CA ALA A 73 -24.01 7.37 -4.21
C ALA A 73 -24.12 6.91 -5.67
N ALA A 74 -24.75 7.72 -6.54
CA ALA A 74 -24.85 7.45 -7.98
C ALA A 74 -23.46 7.40 -8.65
N GLU A 75 -22.57 8.34 -8.32
CA GLU A 75 -21.21 8.35 -8.87
C GLU A 75 -20.38 7.13 -8.43
N LEU A 76 -20.56 6.68 -7.18
CA LEU A 76 -19.92 5.48 -6.66
C LEU A 76 -20.45 4.22 -7.35
N GLU A 77 -21.76 4.15 -7.61
CA GLU A 77 -22.36 3.04 -8.36
C GLU A 77 -21.76 2.93 -9.76
N GLU A 78 -21.55 4.06 -10.44
CA GLU A 78 -20.91 4.07 -11.75
C GLU A 78 -19.44 3.61 -11.68
N LEU A 79 -18.67 4.07 -10.69
CA LEU A 79 -17.32 3.59 -10.46
C LEU A 79 -17.30 2.06 -10.27
N GLN A 80 -18.23 1.49 -9.51
CA GLN A 80 -18.29 0.05 -9.26
C GLN A 80 -18.54 -0.80 -10.51
N ARG A 81 -19.13 -0.22 -11.57
CA ARG A 81 -19.29 -0.89 -12.88
C ARG A 81 -17.95 -1.07 -13.59
N THR A 82 -16.99 -0.19 -13.34
CA THR A 82 -15.64 -0.24 -13.95
C THR A 82 -14.67 -1.16 -13.21
N VAL A 83 -14.90 -1.38 -11.91
CA VAL A 83 -14.05 -2.21 -11.06
C VAL A 83 -14.55 -3.67 -11.11
N TYR A 84 -13.70 -4.61 -11.49
CA TYR A 84 -14.13 -6.00 -11.74
C TYR A 84 -14.28 -6.86 -10.48
N TRP A 85 -13.33 -6.77 -9.55
CA TRP A 85 -13.24 -7.70 -8.41
C TRP A 85 -14.02 -7.22 -7.18
N GLU A 86 -14.64 -8.16 -6.45
CA GLU A 86 -15.50 -7.84 -5.31
C GLU A 86 -14.75 -7.13 -4.17
N ASP A 87 -13.56 -7.62 -3.79
CA ASP A 87 -12.76 -7.01 -2.73
C ASP A 87 -12.31 -5.57 -3.11
N LEU A 88 -12.08 -5.31 -4.40
CA LEU A 88 -11.81 -3.96 -4.89
C LEU A 88 -13.04 -3.07 -4.81
N ARG A 89 -14.21 -3.56 -5.25
CA ARG A 89 -15.46 -2.79 -5.12
C ARG A 89 -15.75 -2.44 -3.66
N LYS A 90 -15.56 -3.40 -2.74
CA LYS A 90 -15.74 -3.17 -1.29
C LYS A 90 -14.82 -2.09 -0.76
N THR A 91 -13.54 -2.14 -1.10
CA THR A 91 -12.56 -1.18 -0.61
C THR A 91 -12.71 0.20 -1.25
N CYS A 92 -13.04 0.29 -2.55
CA CYS A 92 -13.40 1.55 -3.20
C CYS A 92 -14.65 2.18 -2.57
N ALA A 93 -15.71 1.38 -2.34
CA ALA A 93 -16.92 1.85 -1.68
C ALA A 93 -16.65 2.32 -0.25
N GLY A 94 -15.90 1.53 0.53
CA GLY A 94 -15.50 1.88 1.88
C GLY A 94 -14.68 3.18 1.93
N ALA A 95 -13.77 3.39 0.99
CA ALA A 95 -12.97 4.62 0.91
C ALA A 95 -13.84 5.87 0.72
N VAL A 96 -14.80 5.83 -0.21
CA VAL A 96 -15.72 6.95 -0.46
C VAL A 96 -16.67 7.16 0.72
N ARG A 97 -17.23 6.07 1.26
CA ARG A 97 -18.16 6.13 2.40
C ARG A 97 -17.48 6.67 3.65
N LEU A 98 -16.27 6.19 3.99
CA LEU A 98 -15.53 6.67 5.16
C LEU A 98 -15.13 8.14 5.01
N ALA A 99 -14.74 8.57 3.82
CA ALA A 99 -14.48 9.98 3.54
C ALA A 99 -15.74 10.83 3.79
N GLY A 100 -16.90 10.40 3.28
CA GLY A 100 -18.17 11.11 3.48
C GLY A 100 -18.66 11.10 4.93
N LEU A 101 -18.41 10.02 5.67
CA LEU A 101 -18.71 9.94 7.11
C LEU A 101 -17.83 10.91 7.88
N GLY A 102 -16.52 10.95 7.60
CA GLY A 102 -15.58 11.86 8.23
C GLY A 102 -15.86 13.34 7.95
N GLU A 103 -16.46 13.68 6.80
CA GLU A 103 -16.92 15.05 6.51
C GLU A 103 -18.09 15.48 7.41
N ARG A 104 -19.03 14.58 7.68
CA ARG A 104 -20.22 14.87 8.51
C ARG A 104 -19.93 14.75 10.00
N ASN A 105 -19.08 13.78 10.37
CA ASN A 105 -18.74 13.46 11.73
C ASN A 105 -17.21 13.25 11.86
N PRO A 106 -16.42 14.33 11.95
CA PRO A 106 -14.98 14.24 12.10
C PRO A 106 -14.54 13.45 13.34
N ASP A 107 -15.35 13.46 14.41
CA ASP A 107 -15.05 12.76 15.66
C ASP A 107 -15.10 11.24 15.49
N ALA A 108 -15.91 10.71 14.56
CA ALA A 108 -15.99 9.27 14.28
C ALA A 108 -14.69 8.67 13.71
N VAL A 109 -13.82 9.52 13.16
CA VAL A 109 -12.53 9.11 12.57
C VAL A 109 -11.33 9.67 13.33
N ALA A 110 -11.57 10.49 14.36
CA ALA A 110 -10.52 11.17 15.10
C ALA A 110 -9.63 10.17 15.86
N GLY A 111 -8.32 10.38 15.79
CA GLY A 111 -7.33 9.54 16.47
C GLY A 111 -7.04 8.19 15.81
N LEU A 112 -7.69 7.88 14.68
CA LEU A 112 -7.42 6.68 13.88
C LEU A 112 -6.60 7.03 12.63
N PRO A 113 -5.73 6.12 12.14
CA PRO A 113 -4.95 6.37 10.93
C PRO A 113 -5.87 6.38 9.69
N ASP A 114 -5.52 7.12 8.64
CA ASP A 114 -6.29 7.10 7.39
C ASP A 114 -6.31 5.68 6.80
N LEU A 115 -7.46 5.00 6.85
CA LEU A 115 -7.59 3.59 6.49
C LEU A 115 -7.22 3.32 5.04
N TYR A 116 -7.79 4.12 4.13
CA TYR A 116 -7.81 3.78 2.71
C TYR A 116 -6.71 4.48 1.91
N GLU A 117 -6.07 5.55 2.43
CA GLU A 117 -4.97 6.22 1.73
C GLU A 117 -3.90 5.28 1.15
N PRO A 118 -3.31 4.31 1.90
CA PRO A 118 -2.32 3.41 1.32
C PRO A 118 -2.89 2.57 0.17
N LEU A 119 -4.17 2.21 0.23
CA LEU A 119 -4.80 1.39 -0.80
C LEU A 119 -5.18 2.21 -2.04
N VAL A 120 -5.54 3.49 -1.87
CA VAL A 120 -5.77 4.41 -3.00
C VAL A 120 -4.47 4.67 -3.74
N LEU A 121 -3.37 4.93 -3.02
CA LEU A 121 -2.04 5.04 -3.61
C LEU A 121 -1.61 3.75 -4.31
N PHE A 122 -1.98 2.59 -3.76
CA PHE A 122 -1.73 1.29 -4.40
C PHE A 122 -2.44 1.22 -5.77
N TYR A 123 -3.70 1.66 -5.83
CA TYR A 123 -4.48 1.69 -7.06
C TYR A 123 -3.91 2.67 -8.09
N GLU A 124 -3.52 3.87 -7.66
CA GLU A 124 -2.86 4.89 -8.50
C GLU A 124 -1.52 4.38 -9.07
N ARG A 125 -0.95 3.33 -8.48
CA ARG A 125 0.33 2.71 -8.87
C ARG A 125 0.17 1.38 -9.57
N GLY A 126 -0.73 1.28 -10.55
CA GLY A 126 -0.88 0.07 -11.37
C GLY A 126 -2.11 -0.77 -11.02
N GLY A 127 -3.14 -0.14 -10.47
CA GLY A 127 -4.48 -0.71 -10.39
C GLY A 127 -4.62 -1.84 -9.38
N SER A 128 -5.22 -2.95 -9.82
CA SER A 128 -5.88 -3.95 -8.97
C SER A 128 -4.97 -4.93 -8.23
N PHE A 129 -5.56 -5.66 -7.27
CA PHE A 129 -5.07 -6.94 -6.77
C PHE A 129 -6.18 -7.99 -6.94
N SER A 130 -5.83 -9.26 -6.86
CA SER A 130 -6.80 -10.37 -6.83
C SER A 130 -6.47 -11.34 -5.71
N ARG A 131 -7.38 -12.28 -5.44
CA ARG A 131 -7.05 -13.46 -4.66
C ARG A 131 -6.51 -14.52 -5.59
N ASP A 132 -5.54 -15.29 -5.11
CA ASP A 132 -5.11 -16.49 -5.81
C ASP A 132 -6.22 -17.56 -5.83
N CYS A 133 -6.03 -18.63 -6.61
CA CYS A 133 -7.02 -19.70 -6.71
C CYS A 133 -7.30 -20.42 -5.38
N SER A 134 -6.41 -20.32 -4.39
CA SER A 134 -6.66 -20.86 -3.04
C SER A 134 -7.51 -19.95 -2.16
N GLY A 135 -7.66 -18.67 -2.54
CA GLY A 135 -8.34 -17.65 -1.74
C GLY A 135 -7.53 -17.17 -0.52
N VAL A 136 -6.33 -17.72 -0.29
CA VAL A 136 -5.49 -17.47 0.90
C VAL A 136 -4.49 -16.36 0.64
N PHE A 137 -3.99 -16.24 -0.58
CA PHE A 137 -3.01 -15.23 -0.97
C PHE A 137 -3.67 -14.10 -1.76
N LEU A 138 -3.13 -12.91 -1.61
CA LEU A 138 -3.38 -11.80 -2.52
C LEU A 138 -2.29 -11.80 -3.58
N ASP A 139 -2.68 -11.76 -4.84
CA ASP A 139 -1.82 -11.53 -5.97
C ASP A 139 -1.77 -10.02 -6.25
N LEU A 140 -0.59 -9.44 -6.08
CA LEU A 140 -0.31 -8.02 -6.33
C LEU A 140 0.36 -7.81 -7.69
N VAL A 141 0.00 -8.61 -8.70
CA VAL A 141 0.64 -8.64 -10.02
C VAL A 141 2.01 -9.31 -9.95
N GLY A 142 2.02 -10.61 -9.62
CA GLY A 142 3.24 -11.43 -9.58
C GLY A 142 3.97 -11.41 -8.23
N VAL A 143 3.51 -10.59 -7.29
CA VAL A 143 3.95 -10.62 -5.89
C VAL A 143 2.82 -11.17 -5.02
N MET A 144 3.03 -12.37 -4.47
CA MET A 144 2.06 -13.00 -3.57
C MET A 144 2.27 -12.49 -2.14
N CYS A 145 1.19 -12.04 -1.49
CA CYS A 145 1.21 -11.74 -0.07
C CYS A 145 0.12 -12.51 0.67
N ARG A 146 0.44 -12.99 1.87
CA ARG A 146 -0.53 -13.65 2.75
C ARG A 146 -0.93 -12.66 3.84
N PRO A 147 -2.19 -12.22 3.91
CA PRO A 147 -2.61 -11.25 4.92
C PRO A 147 -2.36 -11.74 6.34
N GLY A 148 -2.61 -13.01 6.66
CA GLY A 148 -2.39 -13.54 8.00
C GLY A 148 -3.53 -13.19 8.96
N LYS A 149 -3.22 -12.74 10.18
CA LYS A 149 -4.21 -12.40 11.23
C LYS A 149 -4.03 -10.95 11.70
N PRO A 150 -5.09 -10.24 12.10
CA PRO A 150 -5.01 -8.85 12.60
C PRO A 150 -3.97 -8.66 13.72
N ALA A 151 -3.84 -9.63 14.63
CA ALA A 151 -2.88 -9.59 15.73
C ALA A 151 -1.43 -9.41 15.29
N GLY A 152 -1.05 -9.90 14.09
CA GLY A 152 0.29 -9.71 13.54
C GLY A 152 0.60 -8.27 13.12
N TYR A 153 -0.41 -7.44 12.95
CA TYR A 153 -0.27 -6.05 12.52
C TYR A 153 -0.45 -5.03 13.64
N LEU A 154 -1.21 -5.35 14.68
CA LEU A 154 -1.50 -4.41 15.76
C LEU A 154 -0.25 -3.91 16.52
N GLY A 155 0.82 -4.71 16.53
CA GLY A 155 2.10 -4.34 17.13
C GLY A 155 3.18 -3.90 16.13
N SER A 156 2.86 -3.80 14.84
CA SER A 156 3.88 -3.50 13.83
C SER A 156 4.11 -2.00 13.68
N ARG A 157 5.37 -1.62 13.44
CA ARG A 157 5.75 -0.22 13.22
C ARG A 157 5.12 0.27 11.90
N PRO A 158 4.42 1.42 11.90
CA PRO A 158 3.91 2.03 10.68
C PRO A 158 5.00 2.20 9.64
N VAL A 159 4.66 2.01 8.37
CA VAL A 159 5.48 2.60 7.31
C VAL A 159 5.09 4.07 7.28
N GLY A 160 5.94 4.89 7.91
CA GLY A 160 5.65 6.30 8.15
C GLY A 160 5.62 7.17 6.89
N VAL A 161 5.85 6.60 5.71
CA VAL A 161 6.03 7.39 4.49
C VAL A 161 5.18 6.82 3.35
N LEU A 162 4.13 7.58 3.05
CA LEU A 162 3.31 7.48 1.84
C LEU A 162 3.71 8.57 0.82
N ASP A 163 4.86 9.20 1.02
CA ASP A 163 5.40 10.23 0.13
C ASP A 163 5.84 9.61 -1.19
N ASP A 164 5.53 10.30 -2.29
CA ASP A 164 5.82 9.81 -3.64
C ASP A 164 7.31 9.56 -3.85
N ALA A 165 8.21 10.39 -3.33
CA ALA A 165 9.65 10.19 -3.53
C ALA A 165 10.15 8.91 -2.85
N VAL A 166 9.57 8.54 -1.69
CA VAL A 166 9.92 7.29 -1.02
C VAL A 166 9.33 6.08 -1.73
N LEU A 167 8.09 6.20 -2.21
CA LEU A 167 7.47 5.15 -2.98
C LEU A 167 8.22 4.93 -4.31
N ASP A 168 8.59 6.00 -5.02
CA ASP A 168 9.40 5.99 -6.24
C ASP A 168 10.78 5.35 -6.00
N ALA A 169 11.42 5.63 -4.86
CA ALA A 169 12.69 5.02 -4.49
C ALA A 169 12.60 3.50 -4.25
N LEU A 170 11.40 2.93 -4.05
CA LEU A 170 11.20 1.49 -3.96
C LEU A 170 11.04 0.82 -5.34
N GLU A 171 10.91 1.61 -6.40
CA GLU A 171 10.62 1.14 -7.76
C GLU A 171 11.92 0.81 -8.51
N GLY A 172 11.80 -0.09 -9.47
CA GLY A 172 12.91 -0.46 -10.33
C GLY A 172 12.67 -1.78 -11.05
N GLU A 173 13.24 -1.88 -12.25
CA GLU A 173 13.16 -3.10 -13.03
C GLU A 173 14.01 -4.24 -12.43
N GLY A 174 13.50 -5.45 -12.61
CA GLY A 174 14.19 -6.68 -12.22
C GLY A 174 13.96 -7.07 -10.76
N ARG A 175 14.69 -8.10 -10.31
CA ARG A 175 14.61 -8.55 -8.92
C ARG A 175 15.49 -7.65 -8.06
N ILE A 176 14.87 -6.88 -7.16
CA ILE A 176 15.56 -6.00 -6.23
C ILE A 176 15.83 -6.71 -4.89
N THR A 177 17.06 -6.58 -4.40
CA THR A 177 17.44 -6.95 -3.02
C THR A 177 18.03 -5.73 -2.34
N TYR A 178 17.51 -5.36 -1.17
CA TYR A 178 18.03 -4.25 -0.38
C TYR A 178 19.04 -4.74 0.63
N HIS A 179 20.07 -3.93 0.88
CA HIS A 179 21.15 -4.25 1.78
C HIS A 179 21.44 -3.06 2.70
N GLN A 180 21.72 -3.35 3.97
CA GLN A 180 22.19 -2.36 4.94
C GLN A 180 23.37 -2.94 5.72
N ALA A 181 24.14 -2.10 6.42
CA ALA A 181 25.16 -2.60 7.33
C ALA A 181 24.54 -3.47 8.43
N GLU A 182 25.26 -4.50 8.89
CA GLU A 182 24.81 -5.40 9.98
C GLU A 182 24.47 -4.64 11.28
N GLY A 183 25.12 -3.49 11.52
CA GLY A 183 24.80 -2.60 12.63
C GLY A 183 23.56 -1.72 12.44
N GLY A 184 22.92 -1.77 11.27
CA GLY A 184 21.76 -0.94 10.92
C GLY A 184 22.07 0.54 10.67
N GLU A 185 23.29 1.00 10.91
CA GLU A 185 23.74 2.37 10.62
C GLU A 185 24.50 2.45 9.29
N GLY A 186 24.35 3.55 8.56
CA GLY A 186 25.05 3.78 7.29
C GLY A 186 24.15 3.75 6.04
N PRO A 187 24.74 3.77 4.84
CA PRO A 187 24.01 3.87 3.59
C PRO A 187 23.12 2.65 3.33
N LEU A 188 22.01 2.89 2.64
CA LEU A 188 21.17 1.82 2.09
C LEU A 188 21.66 1.51 0.68
N PHE A 189 21.87 0.23 0.39
CA PHE A 189 22.21 -0.25 -0.93
C PHE A 189 21.07 -1.09 -1.50
N ARG A 190 21.03 -1.22 -2.82
CA ARG A 190 20.24 -2.24 -3.49
C ARG A 190 21.02 -2.90 -4.62
N SER A 191 20.70 -4.15 -4.86
CA SER A 191 21.12 -4.90 -6.05
C SER A 191 19.90 -5.20 -6.91
N ARG A 192 20.00 -4.90 -8.20
CA ARG A 192 18.97 -5.25 -9.20
C ARG A 192 19.51 -6.30 -10.15
N VAL A 193 18.77 -7.39 -10.32
CA VAL A 193 19.08 -8.44 -11.31
C VAL A 193 18.14 -8.28 -12.50
N LEU A 194 18.72 -7.99 -13.67
CA LEU A 194 18.01 -7.77 -14.93
C LEU A 194 18.59 -8.71 -16.00
N GLY A 195 17.89 -9.81 -16.30
CA GLY A 195 18.44 -10.88 -17.14
C GLY A 195 19.73 -11.45 -16.53
N ASP A 196 20.81 -11.45 -17.31
CA ASP A 196 22.15 -11.90 -16.86
C ASP A 196 22.97 -10.78 -16.19
N GLY A 197 22.43 -9.55 -16.14
CA GLY A 197 23.09 -8.38 -15.57
C GLY A 197 22.76 -8.15 -14.10
N ARG A 198 23.72 -7.58 -13.36
CA ARG A 198 23.54 -7.07 -12.00
C ARG A 198 23.97 -5.60 -11.94
N ALA A 199 23.12 -4.75 -11.37
CA ALA A 199 23.44 -3.37 -11.04
C ALA A 199 23.37 -3.19 -9.52
N ASP A 200 24.47 -2.72 -8.94
CA ASP A 200 24.54 -2.36 -7.53
C ASP A 200 24.49 -0.84 -7.40
N GLU A 201 23.67 -0.37 -6.46
CA GLU A 201 23.33 1.05 -6.30
C GLU A 201 23.30 1.43 -4.82
N VAL A 202 23.63 2.67 -4.51
CA VAL A 202 23.52 3.28 -3.17
C VAL A 202 22.46 4.38 -3.20
N LEU A 203 21.68 4.49 -2.11
CA LEU A 203 20.69 5.54 -1.97
C LEU A 203 21.38 6.87 -1.66
N GLY A 204 21.19 7.84 -2.55
CA GLY A 204 21.63 9.22 -2.41
C GLY A 204 20.74 10.03 -1.45
N ARG A 205 21.15 11.29 -1.21
CA ARG A 205 20.44 12.21 -0.29
C ARG A 205 19.14 12.76 -0.87
N ASP A 206 19.00 12.74 -2.18
CA ASP A 206 17.81 13.12 -2.94
C ASP A 206 16.84 11.95 -3.14
N LEU A 207 17.09 10.82 -2.47
CA LEU A 207 16.40 9.54 -2.65
C LEU A 207 16.55 8.93 -4.05
N CYS A 208 17.52 9.39 -4.83
CA CYS A 208 17.90 8.76 -6.08
C CYS A 208 18.91 7.63 -5.84
N TRP A 209 18.88 6.62 -6.70
CA TRP A 209 19.83 5.52 -6.67
C TRP A 209 21.02 5.82 -7.57
N GLU A 210 22.22 5.79 -7.00
CA GLU A 210 23.48 6.05 -7.72
C GLU A 210 24.27 4.75 -7.90
N PRO A 211 24.88 4.49 -9.07
CA PRO A 211 25.73 3.32 -9.27
C PRO A 211 26.85 3.25 -8.23
N ALA A 212 26.97 2.12 -7.53
CA ALA A 212 27.99 1.91 -6.52
C ALA A 212 28.32 0.43 -6.38
N ASP A 213 29.61 0.11 -6.26
CA ASP A 213 30.01 -1.25 -5.90
C ASP A 213 29.59 -1.55 -4.46
N LEU A 214 28.98 -2.73 -4.24
CA LEU A 214 28.78 -3.19 -2.87
C LEU A 214 30.15 -3.40 -2.19
N PRO A 215 30.28 -3.07 -0.89
CA PRO A 215 31.44 -3.44 -0.09
C PRO A 215 31.80 -4.91 -0.33
N ALA A 216 33.08 -5.19 -0.61
CA ALA A 216 33.60 -6.47 -1.12
C ALA A 216 32.72 -7.71 -0.81
N GLY A 217 31.94 -8.16 -1.81
CA GLY A 217 31.11 -9.36 -1.71
C GLY A 217 29.92 -9.30 -0.74
N ALA A 218 29.42 -8.10 -0.41
CA ALA A 218 28.43 -7.82 0.64
C ALA A 218 28.92 -8.17 2.06
N ALA A 219 30.24 -8.27 2.28
CA ALA A 219 30.78 -8.51 3.62
C ALA A 219 30.38 -7.36 4.57
N GLY A 220 29.72 -7.70 5.68
CA GLY A 220 29.20 -6.74 6.65
C GLY A 220 27.86 -6.09 6.26
N LEU A 221 27.22 -6.55 5.18
CA LEU A 221 25.87 -6.14 4.79
C LEU A 221 24.84 -7.26 5.03
N ALA A 222 23.73 -6.92 5.68
CA ALA A 222 22.57 -7.77 5.82
C ALA A 222 21.51 -7.44 4.75
N ALA A 223 20.95 -8.46 4.11
CA ALA A 223 19.79 -8.30 3.24
C ALA A 223 18.54 -7.97 4.07
N ILE A 224 17.75 -7.02 3.59
CA ILE A 224 16.51 -6.59 4.26
C ILE A 224 15.32 -6.67 3.31
N GLY A 225 14.12 -6.80 3.88
CA GLY A 225 12.87 -6.81 3.12
C GLY A 225 12.40 -5.40 2.73
N HIS A 226 11.50 -5.32 1.76
CA HIS A 226 10.91 -4.07 1.24
C HIS A 226 10.34 -3.16 2.34
N LEU A 227 9.70 -3.71 3.38
CA LEU A 227 9.16 -2.91 4.48
C LEU A 227 10.24 -2.20 5.28
N GLU A 228 11.38 -2.85 5.50
CA GLU A 228 12.48 -2.23 6.23
C GLU A 228 13.21 -1.21 5.35
N ALA A 229 13.41 -1.54 4.07
CA ALA A 229 13.92 -0.59 3.08
C ALA A 229 13.06 0.68 3.02
N ALA A 230 11.73 0.55 2.95
CA ALA A 230 10.80 1.68 2.93
C ALA A 230 10.92 2.57 4.17
N ARG A 231 11.06 1.98 5.36
CA ARG A 231 11.28 2.73 6.61
C ARG A 231 12.61 3.48 6.60
N ARG A 232 13.66 2.87 6.04
CA ARG A 232 15.00 3.46 5.93
C ARG A 232 15.02 4.63 4.97
N ILE A 233 14.48 4.45 3.76
CA ILE A 233 14.31 5.52 2.76
C ILE A 233 13.49 6.66 3.39
N GLY A 234 12.38 6.33 4.05
CA GLY A 234 11.54 7.32 4.71
C GLY A 234 12.17 8.08 5.87
N SER A 235 13.15 7.49 6.55
CA SER A 235 13.92 8.18 7.60
C SER A 235 15.06 9.05 7.08
N ALA A 236 15.34 9.00 5.77
CA ALA A 236 16.37 9.81 5.13
C ALA A 236 15.86 11.18 4.64
N LEU A 237 14.54 11.40 4.70
CA LEU A 237 13.87 12.72 4.54
C LEU A 237 14.03 13.57 5.81
#